data_AF-A0A7S3RK17-F1
#
_entry.id   AF-A0A7S3RK17-F1
#
_cell.length_a   1.000
_cell.length_b   1.000
_cell.length_c   1.000
_cell.angle_alpha   90.00
_cell.angle_beta   90.00
_cell.angle_gamma   90.00
#
_symmetry.space_group_name_H-M   'P 1'
#
loop_
_entity.id
_entity.type
_entity.pdbx_description
1 polymer ?
#
loop_
_entity_poly.entity_id
_entity_poly.type
_entity_poly.pdbx_seq_one_letter_code
_entity_poly.pdbx_strand_id
1 'polypeptide(L)'
;FCSQVLAGTWPEAHESGTPQTNWTLGAVKQIVWKTYKELQQPELPLLLEVYGKYRSEHEGMLVLTDNLAKALEPHAASFAVARYDTGENYFPPGDFPKRDKYSTDTEWFWVPKGGGAMKKLA
;
A
#
# COMPACT_ATOMS: atom_id res chain seq x y z
N PHE A 1 -28.88 -0.21 -8.74
CA PHE A 1 -28.24 -1.31 -8.01
C PHE A 1 -28.61 -2.68 -8.58
N CYS A 2 -29.75 -3.30 -8.22
CA CYS A 2 -30.05 -4.69 -8.64
C CYS A 2 -30.02 -4.90 -10.16
N SER A 3 -30.53 -3.96 -10.96
CA SER A 3 -30.46 -4.03 -12.42
C SER A 3 -29.03 -4.04 -12.98
N GLN A 4 -28.11 -3.27 -12.38
CA GLN A 4 -26.70 -3.21 -12.78
C GLN A 4 -25.93 -4.45 -12.32
N VAL A 5 -26.24 -4.98 -11.13
CA VAL A 5 -25.68 -6.25 -10.63
C VAL A 5 -26.08 -7.41 -11.55
N LEU A 6 -27.37 -7.51 -11.88
CA LEU A 6 -27.87 -8.54 -12.79
C LEU A 6 -27.33 -8.39 -14.22
N ALA A 7 -27.05 -7.16 -14.66
CA ALA A 7 -26.43 -6.87 -15.94
C ALA A 7 -24.90 -7.07 -15.95
N GLY A 8 -24.27 -7.39 -14.81
CA GLY A 8 -22.82 -7.53 -14.70
C GLY A 8 -22.05 -6.21 -14.89
N THR A 9 -22.72 -5.06 -14.82
CA THR A 9 -22.10 -3.74 -14.98
C THR A 9 -21.75 -3.07 -13.66
N TRP A 10 -22.17 -3.67 -12.54
CA TRP A 10 -21.82 -3.17 -11.22
C TRP A 10 -20.36 -3.55 -10.89
N PRO A 11 -19.54 -2.58 -10.44
CA PRO A 11 -18.15 -2.85 -10.12
C PRO A 11 -18.04 -3.81 -8.93
N GLU A 12 -17.04 -4.69 -8.97
CA GLU A 12 -16.76 -5.60 -7.87
C GLU A 12 -16.34 -4.79 -6.64
N ALA A 13 -17.05 -5.02 -5.53
CA ALA A 13 -16.75 -4.38 -4.27
C ALA A 13 -15.74 -5.25 -3.53
N HIS A 14 -14.58 -4.69 -3.22
CA HIS A 14 -13.62 -5.33 -2.34
C HIS A 14 -13.40 -4.54 -1.04
N GLU A 15 -12.90 -5.23 -0.03
CA GLU A 15 -12.55 -4.67 1.26
C GLU A 15 -11.51 -3.55 1.12
N SER A 16 -11.68 -2.47 1.87
CA SER A 16 -10.79 -1.32 1.85
C SER A 16 -10.82 -0.63 3.20
N GLY A 17 -9.65 -0.26 3.70
CA GLY A 17 -9.53 0.69 4.79
C GLY A 17 -10.00 2.10 4.40
N THR A 18 -9.95 3.01 5.37
CA THR A 18 -10.28 4.42 5.16
C THR A 18 -9.15 5.14 4.42
N PRO A 19 -9.42 5.80 3.28
CA PRO A 19 -8.41 6.58 2.57
C PRO A 19 -7.87 7.74 3.41
N GLN A 20 -6.56 7.96 3.33
CA GLN A 20 -5.93 9.17 3.89
C GLN A 20 -6.27 10.37 3.01
N THR A 21 -6.72 11.47 3.63
CA THR A 21 -7.16 12.68 2.90
C THR A 21 -6.19 13.85 3.02
N ASN A 22 -5.29 13.82 4.00
CA ASN A 22 -4.41 14.93 4.38
C ASN A 22 -2.92 14.56 4.30
N TRP A 23 -2.54 13.76 3.29
CA TRP A 23 -1.14 13.39 3.11
C TRP A 23 -0.28 14.58 2.65
N THR A 24 0.94 14.66 3.19
CA THR A 24 1.93 15.69 2.86
C THR A 24 3.24 15.03 2.40
N LEU A 25 3.97 15.72 1.52
CA LEU A 25 5.28 15.27 1.07
C LEU A 25 6.22 14.99 2.27
N GLY A 26 6.96 13.89 2.23
CA GLY A 26 7.86 13.47 3.32
C GLY A 26 7.18 12.68 4.45
N ALA A 27 5.84 12.65 4.50
CA ALA A 27 5.11 11.79 5.43
C ALA A 27 4.86 10.40 4.82
N VAL A 28 4.60 9.40 5.68
CA VAL A 28 4.17 8.07 5.23
C VAL A 28 2.81 8.17 4.56
N LYS A 29 2.72 7.64 3.35
CA LYS A 29 1.47 7.57 2.58
C LYS A 29 0.73 6.28 2.88
N GLN A 30 -0.49 6.37 3.40
CA GLN A 30 -1.34 5.21 3.61
C GLN A 30 -2.13 4.91 2.33
N ILE A 31 -1.79 3.80 1.68
CA ILE A 31 -2.52 3.32 0.52
C ILE A 31 -3.53 2.27 0.99
N VAL A 32 -4.75 2.39 0.48
CA VAL A 32 -5.86 1.46 0.74
C VAL A 32 -6.41 0.97 -0.60
N TRP A 33 -7.27 -0.05 -0.61
CA TRP A 33 -7.80 -0.59 -1.87
C TRP A 33 -8.48 0.50 -2.73
N LYS A 34 -9.26 1.40 -2.11
CA LYS A 34 -9.88 2.55 -2.81
C LYS A 34 -8.87 3.48 -3.51
N THR A 35 -7.63 3.54 -3.04
CA THR A 35 -6.54 4.33 -3.63
C THR A 35 -5.46 3.46 -4.27
N TYR A 36 -5.72 2.16 -4.49
CA TYR A 36 -4.74 1.19 -4.96
C TYR A 36 -4.16 1.50 -6.34
N LYS A 37 -4.90 2.26 -7.16
CA LYS A 37 -4.40 2.82 -8.42
C LYS A 37 -3.08 3.57 -8.25
N GLU A 38 -2.80 4.10 -7.06
CA GLU A 38 -1.55 4.79 -6.75
C GLU A 38 -0.35 3.85 -6.61
N LEU A 39 -0.57 2.55 -6.35
CA LEU A 39 0.46 1.51 -6.47
C LEU A 39 0.64 1.07 -7.93
N GLN A 40 -0.45 1.03 -8.70
CA GLN A 40 -0.41 0.61 -10.10
C GLN A 40 0.22 1.67 -11.00
N GLN A 41 -0.04 2.94 -10.73
CA GLN A 41 0.44 4.10 -11.49
C GLN A 41 0.89 5.22 -10.56
N PRO A 42 1.96 5.02 -9.78
CA PRO A 42 2.46 6.02 -8.86
C PRO A 42 3.06 7.23 -9.60
N GLU A 43 2.75 8.44 -9.12
CA GLU A 43 3.32 9.70 -9.63
C GLU A 43 4.81 9.86 -9.30
N LEU A 44 5.22 9.33 -8.14
CA LEU A 44 6.59 9.22 -7.66
C LEU A 44 6.87 7.77 -7.30
N PRO A 45 8.09 7.24 -7.50
CA PRO A 45 8.44 5.91 -7.02
C PRO A 45 8.09 5.74 -5.54
N LEU A 46 7.70 4.53 -5.15
CA LEU A 46 7.30 4.24 -3.77
C LEU A 46 8.25 3.24 -3.13
N LEU A 47 8.70 3.56 -1.93
CA LEU A 47 9.21 2.59 -0.99
C LEU A 47 8.00 2.10 -0.16
N LEU A 48 7.50 0.92 -0.51
CA LEU A 48 6.25 0.38 0.00
C LEU A 48 6.49 -0.64 1.11
N GLU A 49 5.97 -0.36 2.29
CA GLU A 49 5.77 -1.34 3.36
C GLU A 49 4.48 -2.12 3.10
N VAL A 50 4.55 -3.45 3.06
CA VAL A 50 3.37 -4.34 2.98
C VAL A 50 3.34 -5.19 4.23
N TYR A 51 2.23 -5.13 4.97
CA TYR A 51 2.12 -5.77 6.28
C TYR A 51 0.71 -6.31 6.52
N GLY A 52 0.58 -7.25 7.46
CA GLY A 52 -0.71 -7.60 8.06
C GLY A 52 -0.94 -6.85 9.38
N LYS A 53 -2.17 -6.38 9.62
CA LYS A 53 -2.58 -5.69 10.85
C LYS A 53 -2.12 -6.38 12.15
N TYR A 54 -2.21 -7.71 12.19
CA TYR A 54 -1.97 -8.52 13.39
C TYR A 54 -0.53 -9.01 13.54
N ARG A 55 0.45 -8.35 12.93
CA ARG A 55 1.87 -8.66 13.16
C ARG A 55 2.26 -8.40 14.62
N SER A 56 3.18 -9.21 15.14
CA SER A 56 3.62 -9.14 16.55
C SER A 56 4.19 -7.79 16.97
N GLU A 57 4.81 -7.06 16.04
CA GLU A 57 5.50 -5.79 16.30
C GLU A 57 4.77 -4.59 15.66
N HIS A 58 3.43 -4.63 15.58
CA HIS A 58 2.63 -3.64 14.85
C HIS A 58 3.00 -2.19 15.18
N GLU A 59 2.85 -1.80 16.45
CA GLU A 59 3.12 -0.42 16.91
C GLU A 59 4.57 0.00 16.69
N GLY A 60 5.53 -0.90 16.98
CA GLY A 60 6.95 -0.63 16.78
C GLY A 60 7.27 -0.36 15.31
N MET A 61 6.74 -1.18 14.41
CA MET A 61 6.93 -1.01 12.97
C MET A 61 6.27 0.25 12.42
N LEU A 62 5.10 0.65 12.93
CA LEU A 62 4.49 1.93 12.55
C LEU A 62 5.42 3.11 12.88
N VAL A 63 5.96 3.12 14.10
CA VAL A 63 6.90 4.17 14.54
C VAL A 63 8.19 4.13 13.71
N LEU A 64 8.71 2.94 13.40
CA LEU A 64 9.90 2.76 12.57
C LEU A 64 9.68 3.30 11.16
N THR A 65 8.55 2.99 10.52
CA THR A 65 8.21 3.50 9.19
C THR A 65 8.04 5.03 9.20
N ASP A 66 7.42 5.59 10.23
CA ASP A 66 7.31 7.05 10.39
C ASP A 66 8.68 7.71 10.56
N ASN A 67 9.57 7.11 11.35
CA ASN A 67 10.94 7.59 11.53
C ASN A 67 11.76 7.45 10.24
N LEU A 68 11.55 6.39 9.46
CA LEU A 68 12.17 6.20 8.16
C LEU A 68 11.74 7.30 7.18
N ALA A 69 10.45 7.61 7.11
CA ALA A 69 9.96 8.71 6.27
C ALA A 69 10.57 10.05 6.67
N LYS A 70 10.65 10.35 7.97
CA LYS A 70 11.33 11.57 8.48
C LYS A 70 12.82 11.60 8.10
N ALA A 71 13.53 10.49 8.27
CA ALA A 71 14.96 10.42 7.92
C ALA A 71 15.19 10.62 6.41
N LEU A 72 14.22 10.24 5.58
CA LEU A 72 14.25 10.37 4.12
C LEU A 72 13.57 11.65 3.61
N GLU A 73 13.11 12.54 4.49
CA GLU A 73 12.51 13.83 4.13
C GLU A 73 13.36 14.65 3.15
N PRO A 74 14.71 14.72 3.27
CA PRO A 74 15.55 15.41 2.28
C PRO A 74 15.42 14.89 0.85
N HIS A 75 14.91 13.65 0.68
CA HIS A 75 14.71 12.99 -0.61
C HIS A 75 13.22 12.90 -1.02
N ALA A 76 12.32 13.54 -0.29
CA ALA A 76 10.88 13.37 -0.49
C ALA A 76 10.37 13.81 -1.88
N ALA A 77 11.12 14.66 -2.60
CA ALA A 77 10.81 15.02 -3.99
C ALA A 77 11.13 13.90 -5.00
N SER A 78 11.94 12.90 -4.62
CA SER A 78 12.41 11.82 -5.50
C SER A 78 11.58 10.54 -5.40
N PHE A 79 11.06 10.23 -4.21
CA PHE A 79 10.21 9.06 -3.94
C PHE A 79 9.37 9.31 -2.68
N ALA A 80 8.34 8.50 -2.47
CA ALA A 80 7.54 8.52 -1.24
C ALA A 80 7.65 7.20 -0.47
N VAL A 81 7.63 7.28 0.86
CA VAL A 81 7.43 6.11 1.72
C VAL A 81 5.93 5.87 1.83
N ALA A 82 5.50 4.65 1.53
CA ALA A 82 4.10 4.26 1.54
C ALA A 82 3.91 2.98 2.33
N ARG A 83 2.67 2.73 2.78
CA ARG A 83 2.30 1.51 3.48
C ARG A 83 0.98 0.95 3.00
N TYR A 84 0.86 -0.36 3.02
CA TYR A 84 -0.32 -1.11 2.60
C TYR A 84 -0.63 -2.27 3.55
N ASP A 85 -1.78 -2.19 4.22
CA ASP A 85 -2.25 -3.22 5.15
C ASP A 85 -3.07 -4.28 4.41
N THR A 86 -2.54 -5.50 4.31
CA THR A 86 -3.22 -6.63 3.65
C THR A 86 -4.35 -7.23 4.49
N GLY A 87 -4.44 -6.89 5.78
CA GLY A 87 -5.51 -7.34 6.68
C GLY A 87 -6.81 -6.52 6.55
N GLU A 88 -6.72 -5.25 6.17
CA GLU A 88 -7.88 -4.35 6.01
C GLU A 88 -8.20 -3.99 4.55
N ASN A 89 -7.37 -4.46 3.61
CA ASN A 89 -7.53 -4.17 2.19
C ASN A 89 -7.50 -5.44 1.36
N TYR A 90 -8.19 -5.37 0.23
CA TYR A 90 -8.22 -6.45 -0.74
C TYR A 90 -6.82 -6.74 -1.24
N PHE A 91 -6.38 -7.99 -1.11
CA PHE A 91 -5.05 -8.40 -1.51
C PHE A 91 -5.09 -9.03 -2.91
N PRO A 92 -4.68 -8.30 -3.98
CA PRO A 92 -4.86 -8.79 -5.34
C PRO A 92 -3.91 -9.96 -5.62
N PRO A 93 -4.42 -11.09 -6.14
CA PRO A 93 -3.57 -12.21 -6.49
C PRO A 93 -2.51 -11.81 -7.53
N GLY A 94 -1.24 -12.08 -7.23
CA GLY A 94 -0.13 -11.89 -8.17
C GLY A 94 0.64 -10.58 -8.04
N ASP A 95 0.08 -9.56 -7.37
CA ASP A 95 0.77 -8.28 -7.18
C ASP A 95 1.93 -8.40 -6.17
N PHE A 96 1.78 -9.25 -5.15
CA PHE A 96 2.81 -9.51 -4.14
C PHE A 96 3.22 -10.99 -4.18
N PRO A 97 4.18 -11.37 -5.05
CA PRO A 97 4.51 -12.76 -5.29
C PRO A 97 5.04 -13.43 -4.03
N LYS A 98 4.45 -14.58 -3.67
CA LYS A 98 4.81 -15.44 -2.53
C LYS A 98 4.51 -14.87 -1.14
N ARG A 99 3.69 -13.81 -1.05
CA ARG A 99 3.19 -13.30 0.23
C ARG A 99 1.81 -13.85 0.54
N ASP A 100 1.63 -14.32 1.77
CA ASP A 100 0.31 -14.64 2.30
C ASP A 100 -0.39 -13.38 2.83
N LYS A 101 -1.69 -13.23 2.55
CA LYS A 101 -2.50 -12.07 2.98
C LYS A 101 -2.40 -11.83 4.50
N TYR A 102 -2.33 -12.89 5.29
CA TYR A 102 -2.28 -12.85 6.75
C TYR A 102 -0.87 -13.11 7.31
N SER A 103 0.17 -12.94 6.48
CA SER A 103 1.55 -13.03 6.96
C SER A 103 1.79 -12.04 8.10
N THR A 104 2.48 -12.54 9.15
CA THR A 104 2.96 -11.72 10.26
C THR A 104 4.19 -10.89 9.89
N ASP A 105 4.81 -11.19 8.75
CA ASP A 105 6.02 -10.50 8.30
C ASP A 105 5.66 -9.15 7.66
N THR A 106 6.52 -8.17 7.90
CA THR A 106 6.56 -6.93 7.11
C THR A 106 7.52 -7.14 5.94
N GLU A 107 7.06 -6.83 4.74
CA GLU A 107 7.86 -6.89 3.51
C GLU A 107 7.99 -5.52 2.88
N TRP A 108 9.15 -5.26 2.27
CA TRP A 108 9.42 -4.00 1.60
C TRP A 108 9.52 -4.19 0.09
N PHE A 109 8.85 -3.33 -0.65
CA PHE A 109 8.82 -3.33 -2.10
C PHE A 109 9.25 -1.98 -2.65
N TRP A 110 9.99 -2.00 -3.76
CA TRP A 110 10.18 -0.84 -4.61
C TRP A 110 9.16 -0.85 -5.73
N VAL A 111 8.39 0.24 -5.83
CA VAL A 111 7.39 0.46 -6.88
C VAL A 111 7.88 1.57 -7.81
N PRO A 112 8.17 1.29 -9.09
CA PRO A 112 8.65 2.30 -10.01
C PRO A 112 7.54 3.29 -10.40
N LYS A 113 7.94 4.52 -10.71
CA LYS A 113 7.06 5.57 -11.25
C LYS A 113 6.34 5.09 -12.51
N GLY A 114 5.06 5.44 -12.65
CA GLY A 114 4.25 5.14 -13.84
C GLY A 114 3.78 3.69 -13.92
N GLY A 115 4.11 2.87 -12.92
CA GLY A 115 3.75 1.46 -12.86
C GLY A 115 4.87 0.54 -13.34
N GLY A 116 4.76 -0.74 -12.97
CA GLY A 116 5.74 -1.76 -13.31
C GLY A 116 5.75 -2.89 -12.29
N ALA A 117 6.59 -3.90 -12.53
CA ALA A 117 6.73 -5.01 -11.59
C ALA A 117 7.31 -4.50 -10.26
N MET A 118 6.55 -4.67 -9.18
CA MET A 118 7.01 -4.38 -7.83
C MET A 118 8.15 -5.32 -7.48
N LYS A 119 9.27 -4.77 -6.99
CA LYS A 119 10.45 -5.55 -6.63
C LYS A 119 10.58 -5.61 -5.12
N LYS A 120 10.49 -6.81 -4.55
CA LYS A 120 10.81 -7.05 -3.14
C LYS A 120 12.29 -6.70 -2.87
N LEU A 121 12.55 -5.96 -1.78
CA LEU A 121 13.88 -5.42 -1.47
C LEU A 121 14.73 -6.32 -0.56
N ALA A 122 14.11 -7.16 0.26
CA ALA A 122 14.70 -8.29 0.97
C ALA A 122 13.57 -9.15 1.54
#